data_AF-A0A511YPR0-F1
#
_entry.id   AF-A0A511YPR0-F1
#
_cell.length_a   1.000
_cell.length_b   1.000
_cell.length_c   1.000
_cell.angle_alpha   90.00
_cell.angle_beta   90.00
_cell.angle_gamma   90.00
#
_symmetry.space_group_name_H-M   'P 1'
#
loop_
_entity.id
_entity.type
_entity.pdbx_description
1 polymer ?
#
loop_
_entity_poly.entity_id
_entity_poly.type
_entity_poly.pdbx_seq_one_letter_code
_entity_poly.pdbx_strand_id
1 'polypeptide(L)'
;MIRKDSAAFQSLFHENPVVWIGVVKNRSQQKRLEKNPANRKNYFKDAWQNFFRYIMEKGRKEEKFENIRIINDDVIASVTFDYSFLEENTVTNWGSESWHLIKAEGKWKIVSLIYSYENATFRK
;
A
#
# COMPACT_ATOMS: atom_id res chain seq x y z
N MET A 1 -4.25 10.16 11.92
CA MET A 1 -3.64 9.29 12.96
C MET A 1 -4.29 7.91 12.91
N ILE A 2 -3.50 6.84 12.76
CA ILE A 2 -4.00 5.47 12.66
C ILE A 2 -4.38 4.95 14.07
N ARG A 3 -5.60 4.42 14.23
CA ARG A 3 -6.00 3.68 15.44
C ARG A 3 -5.35 2.30 15.40
N LYS A 4 -4.50 2.00 16.38
CA LYS A 4 -3.74 0.74 16.48
C LYS A 4 -4.60 -0.41 17.02
N ASP A 5 -5.55 -0.87 16.22
CA ASP A 5 -6.39 -2.05 16.52
C ASP A 5 -5.95 -3.23 15.66
N SER A 6 -5.17 -4.13 16.24
CA SER A 6 -4.58 -5.26 15.54
C SER A 6 -5.62 -6.27 15.05
N ALA A 7 -6.63 -6.56 15.87
CA ALA A 7 -7.67 -7.51 15.52
C ALA A 7 -8.53 -6.98 14.36
N ALA A 8 -8.92 -5.71 14.42
CA ALA A 8 -9.66 -5.06 13.35
C ALA A 8 -8.85 -5.06 12.04
N PHE A 9 -7.56 -4.71 12.08
CA PHE A 9 -6.72 -4.68 10.88
C PHE A 9 -6.55 -6.06 10.23
N GLN A 10 -6.23 -7.07 11.04
CA GLN A 10 -6.09 -8.45 10.54
C GLN A 10 -7.40 -8.95 9.92
N SER A 11 -8.55 -8.55 10.48
CA SER A 11 -9.86 -8.96 9.98
C SER A 11 -10.18 -8.42 8.58
N LEU A 12 -9.44 -7.44 8.05
CA LEU A 12 -9.64 -6.91 6.70
C LEU A 12 -9.14 -7.86 5.61
N PHE A 13 -8.20 -8.75 5.92
CA PHE A 13 -7.55 -9.60 4.93
C PHE A 13 -8.23 -10.96 4.82
N HIS A 14 -8.21 -11.52 3.62
CA HIS A 14 -8.65 -12.89 3.38
C HIS A 14 -7.66 -13.90 4.00
N GLU A 15 -8.13 -15.09 4.36
CA GLU A 15 -7.31 -16.15 4.97
C GLU A 15 -6.32 -16.79 3.98
N ASN A 16 -6.73 -16.96 2.72
CA ASN A 16 -5.83 -17.34 1.62
C ASN A 16 -4.73 -16.27 1.40
N PRO A 17 -3.57 -16.65 0.83
CA PRO A 17 -2.51 -15.71 0.51
C PRO A 17 -3.00 -14.48 -0.25
N VAL A 18 -2.82 -13.31 0.34
CA VAL A 18 -3.15 -12.01 -0.25
C VAL A 18 -2.00 -11.57 -1.14
N VAL A 19 -2.31 -11.17 -2.37
CA VAL A 19 -1.30 -10.62 -3.29
C VAL A 19 -0.89 -9.24 -2.79
N TRP A 20 0.40 -9.04 -2.54
CA TRP A 20 0.96 -7.76 -2.12
C TRP A 20 2.18 -7.41 -2.96
N ILE A 21 2.05 -6.39 -3.82
CA ILE A 21 3.10 -6.02 -4.78
C ILE A 21 3.29 -4.50 -4.78
N GLY A 22 4.51 -4.08 -4.48
CA GLY A 22 4.94 -2.68 -4.62
C GLY A 22 5.70 -2.47 -5.92
N VAL A 23 5.41 -1.37 -6.62
CA VAL A 23 6.04 -0.99 -7.89
C VAL A 23 6.63 0.42 -7.78
N VAL A 24 7.93 0.54 -8.04
CA VAL A 24 8.64 1.83 -8.09
C VAL A 24 8.33 2.52 -9.41
N LYS A 25 7.81 3.75 -9.32
CA LYS A 25 7.56 4.61 -10.48
C LYS A 25 8.86 5.13 -11.09
N ASN A 26 8.77 5.55 -12.35
CA ASN A 26 9.93 5.81 -13.22
C ASN A 26 10.95 6.79 -12.61
N ARG A 27 10.52 7.89 -12.00
CA ARG A 27 11.45 8.90 -11.48
C ARG A 27 12.28 8.34 -10.33
N SER A 28 11.63 7.70 -9.36
CA SER A 28 12.35 7.02 -8.27
C SER A 28 13.20 5.85 -8.77
N GLN A 29 12.73 5.12 -9.78
CA GLN A 29 13.49 4.02 -10.37
C GLN A 29 14.77 4.49 -11.06
N GLN A 30 14.72 5.60 -11.80
CA GLN A 30 15.91 6.22 -12.40
C GLN A 30 16.94 6.59 -11.33
N LYS A 31 16.52 7.25 -10.24
CA LYS A 31 17.41 7.58 -9.13
C LYS A 31 17.99 6.36 -8.41
N ARG A 32 17.23 5.27 -8.30
CA ARG A 32 17.74 3.98 -7.78
C ARG A 32 18.84 3.39 -8.66
N LEU A 33 18.71 3.53 -9.99
CA LEU A 33 19.70 3.05 -10.96
C LEU A 33 20.96 3.92 -10.98
N GLU A 34 20.81 5.25 -10.90
CA GLU A 34 21.95 6.18 -10.75
C GLU A 34 22.80 5.84 -9.51
N LYS A 35 22.14 5.51 -8.39
CA LYS A 35 22.83 5.13 -7.14
C LYS A 35 23.40 3.71 -7.19
N ASN A 36 22.71 2.78 -7.83
CA ASN A 36 23.16 1.40 -7.96
C ASN A 36 22.53 0.74 -9.21
N PRO A 37 23.31 0.54 -10.30
CA PRO A 37 22.84 -0.06 -11.54
C PRO A 37 22.29 -1.50 -11.41
N ALA A 38 22.54 -2.20 -10.30
CA ALA A 38 21.97 -3.51 -10.03
C ALA A 38 20.47 -3.47 -9.67
N ASN A 39 19.91 -2.29 -9.33
CA ASN A 39 18.50 -2.08 -9.00
C ASN A 39 17.55 -2.18 -10.21
N ARG A 40 17.76 -3.14 -11.11
CA ARG A 40 17.01 -3.25 -12.38
C ARG A 40 15.53 -3.58 -12.20
N LYS A 41 15.17 -4.28 -11.11
CA LYS A 41 13.78 -4.57 -10.77
C LYS A 41 13.11 -3.36 -10.14
N ASN A 42 12.04 -2.89 -10.79
CA ASN A 42 11.20 -1.82 -10.27
C ASN A 42 10.02 -2.35 -9.45
N TYR A 43 9.99 -3.62 -9.06
CA TYR A 43 8.92 -4.17 -8.23
C TYR A 43 9.46 -5.14 -7.19
N PHE A 44 8.67 -5.36 -6.14
CA PHE A 44 8.93 -6.35 -5.10
C PHE A 44 7.62 -6.97 -4.60
N LYS A 45 7.73 -8.16 -4.01
CA LYS A 45 6.64 -8.82 -3.29
C LYS A 45 6.88 -8.65 -1.79
N ASP A 46 5.81 -8.49 -1.03
CA ASP A 46 5.87 -8.46 0.42
C ASP A 46 4.62 -9.16 0.99
N ALA A 47 4.36 -8.99 2.28
CA ALA A 47 3.18 -9.48 2.96
C ALA A 47 2.58 -8.36 3.82
N TRP A 48 1.25 -8.28 3.86
CA TRP A 48 0.55 -7.24 4.63
C TRP A 48 0.92 -7.26 6.12
N GLN A 49 1.31 -8.41 6.65
CA GLN A 49 1.77 -8.57 8.04
C GLN A 49 3.06 -7.77 8.32
N ASN A 50 3.95 -7.66 7.33
CA ASN A 50 5.17 -6.86 7.47
C ASN A 50 4.83 -5.36 7.48
N PHE A 51 3.93 -4.92 6.59
CA PHE A 51 3.41 -3.56 6.61
C PHE A 51 2.68 -3.25 7.94
N PHE A 52 1.85 -4.17 8.42
CA PHE A 52 1.16 -4.05 9.71
C PHE A 52 2.17 -3.88 10.86
N ARG A 53 3.22 -4.70 10.89
CA ARG A 53 4.28 -4.60 11.90
C ARG A 53 4.95 -3.21 11.85
N TYR A 54 5.28 -2.72 10.65
CA TYR A 54 5.87 -1.41 10.45
C TYR A 54 4.98 -0.26 10.94
N ILE A 55 3.67 -0.27 10.63
CA ILE A 55 2.75 0.79 11.08
C ILE A 55 2.51 0.77 12.59
N MET A 56 2.70 -0.39 13.23
CA MET A 56 2.55 -0.57 14.68
C MET A 56 3.76 -0.11 15.49
N GLU A 57 4.93 0.04 14.86
CA GLU A 57 6.11 0.61 15.50
C GLU A 57 5.84 2.01 16.08
N LYS A 58 6.74 2.47 16.98
CA LYS A 58 6.66 3.81 17.55
C LYS A 58 6.72 4.88 16.45
N GLY A 59 6.21 6.06 16.77
CA GLY A 59 6.15 7.20 15.86
C GLY A 59 4.80 7.35 15.16
N ARG A 60 4.54 8.57 14.69
CA ARG A 60 3.30 8.94 14.02
C ARG A 60 3.36 8.53 12.56
N LYS A 61 2.55 7.53 12.20
CA LYS A 61 2.34 7.09 10.82
C LYS A 61 0.93 7.42 10.36
N GLU A 62 0.83 7.89 9.13
CA GLU A 62 -0.43 8.34 8.56
C GLU A 62 -0.41 8.16 7.05
N GLU A 63 -1.53 7.70 6.52
CA GLU A 63 -1.77 7.63 5.09
C GLU A 63 -2.96 8.53 4.76
N LYS A 64 -2.80 9.36 3.73
CA LYS A 64 -3.86 10.22 3.21
C LYS A 64 -4.27 9.70 1.84
N PHE A 65 -5.57 9.66 1.60
CA PHE A 65 -6.18 9.10 0.40
C PHE A 65 -6.93 10.18 -0.37
N GLU A 66 -6.78 10.18 -1.69
CA GLU A 66 -7.43 11.12 -2.61
C GLU A 66 -7.93 10.37 -3.86
N ASN A 67 -8.86 10.97 -4.61
CA ASN A 67 -9.37 10.44 -5.88
C ASN A 67 -9.89 8.99 -5.80
N ILE A 68 -10.55 8.64 -4.70
CA ILE A 68 -11.06 7.29 -4.45
C ILE A 68 -12.13 6.91 -5.49
N ARG A 69 -11.94 5.75 -6.13
CA ARG A 69 -12.88 5.13 -7.05
C ARG A 69 -13.20 3.72 -6.58
N ILE A 70 -14.48 3.39 -6.55
CA ILE A 70 -14.99 2.10 -6.11
C ILE A 70 -15.90 1.56 -7.21
N ILE A 71 -15.66 0.31 -7.60
CA ILE A 71 -16.51 -0.45 -8.53
C ILE A 71 -16.84 -1.77 -7.84
N ASN A 72 -18.12 -2.16 -7.78
CA ASN A 72 -18.57 -3.39 -7.13
C ASN A 72 -19.81 -3.99 -7.82
N ASP A 73 -20.03 -5.28 -7.59
CA ASP A 73 -21.20 -6.06 -8.07
C ASP A 73 -21.87 -6.85 -6.93
N ASP A 74 -21.84 -6.28 -5.72
CA ASP A 74 -22.30 -6.85 -4.44
C ASP A 74 -21.48 -8.01 -3.86
N VAL A 75 -20.67 -8.71 -4.65
CA VAL A 75 -19.87 -9.86 -4.19
C VAL A 75 -18.37 -9.69 -4.39
N ILE A 76 -17.95 -8.86 -5.35
CA ILE A 76 -16.57 -8.42 -5.53
C ILE A 76 -16.51 -6.89 -5.62
N ALA A 77 -15.32 -6.34 -5.34
CA ALA A 77 -15.07 -4.91 -5.49
C ALA A 77 -13.61 -4.64 -5.89
N SER A 78 -13.42 -3.55 -6.62
CA SER A 78 -12.12 -2.92 -6.84
C SER A 78 -12.12 -1.51 -6.27
N VAL A 79 -11.08 -1.17 -5.52
CA VAL A 79 -10.88 0.19 -4.98
C VAL A 79 -9.55 0.72 -5.51
N THR A 80 -9.57 1.92 -6.07
CA THR A 80 -8.35 2.60 -6.53
C THR A 80 -8.33 4.01 -5.98
N PHE A 81 -7.16 4.47 -5.52
CA PHE A 81 -6.99 5.83 -5.01
C PHE A 81 -5.54 6.28 -5.15
N ASP A 82 -5.33 7.59 -5.10
CA ASP A 82 -4.01 8.16 -4.89
C ASP A 82 -3.73 8.27 -3.39
N TYR A 83 -2.48 8.08 -2.99
CA TYR A 83 -2.08 8.13 -1.58
C TYR A 83 -0.81 8.94 -1.36
N SER A 84 -0.69 9.48 -0.15
CA SER A 84 0.58 9.94 0.41
C SER A 84 0.78 9.35 1.80
N PHE A 85 1.98 8.81 2.04
CA PHE A 85 2.35 8.22 3.32
C PHE A 85 3.28 9.17 4.07
N LEU A 86 2.92 9.45 5.32
CA LEU A 86 3.59 10.38 6.20
C LEU A 86 4.14 9.66 7.43
N GLU A 87 5.38 10.00 7.77
CA GLU A 87 6.02 9.64 9.03
C GLU A 87 6.45 10.93 9.73
N GLU A 88 6.02 11.13 10.98
CA GLU A 88 6.27 12.35 11.75
C GLU A 88 5.92 13.65 11.00
N ASN A 89 4.79 13.66 10.27
CA ASN A 89 4.33 14.76 9.40
C ASN A 89 5.14 14.99 8.11
N THR A 90 6.13 14.16 7.83
CA THR A 90 6.92 14.25 6.59
C THR A 90 6.45 13.20 5.60
N VAL A 91 6.12 13.60 4.38
CA VAL A 91 5.80 12.66 3.29
C VAL A 91 7.04 11.84 2.97
N THR A 92 6.97 10.52 3.09
CA THR A 92 8.08 9.60 2.77
C THR A 92 7.91 8.99 1.39
N ASN A 93 6.67 8.71 0.97
CA ASN A 93 6.35 8.22 -0.35
C ASN A 93 4.90 8.56 -0.73
N TRP A 94 4.60 8.49 -2.03
CA TRP A 94 3.25 8.71 -2.57
C TRP A 94 3.06 7.95 -3.87
N GLY A 95 1.83 7.70 -4.25
CA GLY A 95 1.52 7.08 -5.53
C GLY A 95 0.06 6.70 -5.60
N SER A 96 -0.23 5.53 -6.15
CA SER A 96 -1.60 5.04 -6.29
C SER A 96 -1.67 3.59 -5.87
N GLU A 97 -2.76 3.21 -5.21
CA GLU A 97 -3.03 1.83 -4.83
C GLU A 97 -4.24 1.28 -5.58
N SER A 98 -4.28 -0.03 -5.75
CA SER A 98 -5.41 -0.76 -6.30
C SER A 98 -5.65 -2.02 -5.48
N TRP A 99 -6.82 -2.09 -4.89
CA TRP A 99 -7.24 -3.17 -4.01
C TRP A 99 -8.32 -3.97 -4.71
N HIS A 100 -8.26 -5.30 -4.57
CA HIS A 100 -9.36 -6.18 -4.94
C HIS A 100 -9.89 -6.84 -3.69
N LEU A 101 -11.22 -6.90 -3.60
CA LEU A 101 -11.94 -7.41 -2.45
C LEU A 101 -13.00 -8.42 -2.89
N ILE A 102 -13.28 -9.36 -2.00
CA ILE A 102 -14.43 -10.26 -2.11
C ILE A 102 -15.32 -10.11 -0.87
N LYS A 103 -16.61 -10.39 -1.00
CA LYS A 103 -17.55 -10.42 0.12
C LYS A 103 -17.69 -11.86 0.64
N ALA A 104 -16.74 -12.30 1.46
CA ALA A 104 -16.76 -13.62 2.09
C ALA A 104 -17.61 -13.60 3.37
N GLU A 105 -18.58 -14.50 3.48
CA GLU A 105 -19.45 -14.63 4.67
C GLU A 105 -20.12 -13.31 5.09
N GLY A 106 -20.54 -12.52 4.09
CA GLY A 106 -21.16 -11.20 4.31
C GLY A 106 -20.19 -10.08 4.69
N LYS A 107 -18.88 -10.33 4.74
CA LYS A 107 -17.83 -9.35 5.09
C LYS A 107 -16.88 -9.12 3.92
N TRP A 108 -16.52 -7.86 3.68
CA TRP A 108 -15.50 -7.51 2.69
C TRP A 108 -14.11 -7.91 3.18
N LYS A 109 -13.35 -8.59 2.30
CA LYS A 109 -12.00 -9.08 2.55
C LYS A 109 -11.08 -8.69 1.41
N ILE A 110 -9.93 -8.09 1.72
CA ILE A 110 -8.88 -7.76 0.76
C ILE A 110 -8.19 -9.06 0.35
N VAL A 111 -8.18 -9.32 -0.97
CA VAL A 111 -7.50 -10.47 -1.59
C VAL A 111 -6.25 -10.05 -2.37
N SER A 112 -6.14 -8.77 -2.72
CA SER A 112 -4.91 -8.20 -3.24
C SER A 112 -4.79 -6.70 -2.94
N LEU A 113 -3.56 -6.25 -2.73
CA LEU A 113 -3.16 -4.86 -2.70
C LEU A 113 -1.93 -4.71 -3.60
N ILE A 114 -2.07 -3.94 -4.68
CA ILE A 114 -0.93 -3.52 -5.49
C ILE A 114 -0.82 -2.01 -5.40
N TYR A 115 0.42 -1.52 -5.33
CA TYR A 115 0.66 -0.09 -5.21
C TYR A 115 1.86 0.32 -6.03
N SER A 116 1.78 1.53 -6.54
CA SER A 116 2.92 2.21 -7.14
C SER A 116 3.40 3.31 -6.21
N TYR A 117 4.68 3.60 -6.20
CA TYR A 117 5.20 4.69 -5.37
C TYR A 117 6.35 5.45 -6.01
N GLU A 118 6.39 6.72 -5.66
CA GLU A 118 7.54 7.60 -5.71
C GLU A 118 8.09 7.79 -4.30
N ASN A 119 9.41 7.78 -4.15
CA ASN A 119 10.09 8.04 -2.89
C ASN A 119 10.39 9.53 -2.74
N ALA A 120 10.01 10.12 -1.61
CA ALA A 120 10.17 11.54 -1.36
C ALA A 120 11.62 12.00 -1.20
N THR A 121 12.54 11.10 -0.87
CA THR A 121 13.98 11.42 -0.82
C THR A 121 14.55 11.78 -2.19
N PHE A 122 13.89 11.38 -3.29
CA PHE A 122 14.24 11.72 -4.67
C PHE A 122 13.48 12.93 -5.23
N ARG A 123 12.84 13.72 -4.36
CA ARG A 123 12.14 14.96 -4.75
C ARG A 123 13.11 16.12 -5.04
N LYS A 124 14.36 16.01 -4.61
CA LYS A 124 15.42 17.01 -4.84
C LYS A 124 16.14 16.75 -6.14
#